data_AF-A0A7V3J9G7-F1
#
_entry.id   AF-A0A7V3J9G7-F1
#
_cell.length_a   1.000
_cell.length_b   1.000
_cell.length_c   1.000
_cell.angle_alpha   90.00
_cell.angle_beta   90.00
_cell.angle_gamma   90.00
#
_symmetry.space_group_name_H-M   'P 1'
#
loop_
_entity.id
_entity.type
_entity.pdbx_description
1 polymer ?
#
loop_
_entity_poly.entity_id
_entity_poly.type
_entity_poly.pdbx_seq_one_letter_code
_entity_poly.pdbx_strand_id
1 'polypeptide(L)' 'MIEVRKRQSEKPEALLRRFNRIVQESGLLRTVKECRFYIKPPTRKERREAAKRKAMLKRLKNEYTYYQNRG' A
#
# COMPACT_ATOMS: atom_id res chain seq x y z
N MET A 1 -12.45 6.05 9.18
CA MET A 1 -12.64 5.43 10.52
C MET A 1 -12.78 3.93 10.32
N ILE A 2 -12.08 3.11 11.09
CA ILE A 2 -12.14 1.64 10.98
C ILE A 2 -13.00 1.14 12.14
N GLU A 3 -14.08 0.45 11.82
CA GLU A 3 -14.98 -0.14 12.82
C GLU A 3 -15.00 -1.66 12.62
N VAL A 4 -14.85 -2.42 13.72
CA VAL A 4 -14.95 -3.88 13.71
C VAL A 4 -15.86 -4.30 14.86
N ARG A 5 -17.01 -4.88 14.52
CA ARG A 5 -17.98 -5.37 15.50
C ARG A 5 -17.66 -6.80 15.92
N LYS A 6 -17.84 -7.07 17.21
CA LYS A 6 -17.72 -8.42 17.78
C LYS A 6 -18.81 -9.33 17.22
N ARG A 7 -18.45 -10.56 16.85
CA ARG A 7 -19.43 -11.60 16.48
C ARG A 7 -19.90 -12.36 17.71
N GLN A 8 -21.12 -12.92 17.68
CA GLN A 8 -21.74 -13.58 18.85
C GLN A 8 -20.84 -14.64 19.53
N SER A 9 -20.18 -15.50 18.75
CA SER A 9 -19.34 -16.59 19.29
C SER A 9 -17.84 -16.29 19.24
N GLU A 10 -17.46 -15.03 19.09
CA GLU A 10 -16.06 -14.67 18.92
C GLU A 10 -15.34 -14.45 20.25
N LYS A 11 -14.18 -15.10 20.37
CA LYS A 11 -13.21 -14.82 21.43
C LYS A 11 -12.55 -13.44 21.23
N PRO A 12 -12.31 -12.66 22.30
CA PRO A 12 -11.72 -11.32 22.20
C PRO A 12 -10.42 -11.25 21.37
N GLU A 13 -9.56 -12.27 21.46
CA GLU A 13 -8.28 -12.29 20.74
C GLU A 13 -8.47 -12.44 19.23
N ALA A 14 -9.52 -13.13 18.79
CA ALA A 14 -9.86 -13.23 17.38
C ALA A 14 -10.35 -11.87 16.84
N LEU A 15 -11.08 -11.09 17.66
CA LEU A 15 -11.54 -9.76 17.30
C LEU A 15 -10.36 -8.80 17.10
N LEU A 16 -9.42 -8.81 18.04
CA LEU A 16 -8.19 -8.01 17.96
C LEU A 16 -7.35 -8.37 16.72
N ARG A 17 -7.23 -9.66 16.39
CA ARG A 17 -6.52 -10.09 15.17
C ARG A 17 -7.19 -9.57 13.90
N ARG A 18 -8.53 -9.62 13.81
CA ARG A 18 -9.24 -9.04 12.66
C ARG A 18 -9.08 -7.52 12.60
N PHE A 19 -9.19 -6.84 13.73
CA PHE A 19 -8.97 -5.41 13.81
C PHE A 19 -7.58 -5.04 13.29
N ASN A 20 -6.53 -5.69 13.81
CA ASN A 20 -5.16 -5.46 13.36
C ASN A 20 -4.99 -5.71 11.87
N ARG A 21 -5.57 -6.79 11.35
CA ARG A 21 -5.54 -7.09 9.91
C ARG A 21 -6.21 -5.99 9.08
N ILE A 22 -7.39 -5.53 9.48
CA ILE A 22 -8.11 -4.46 8.77
C ILE A 22 -7.32 -3.13 8.85
N VAL A 23 -6.72 -2.81 10.00
CA VAL A 23 -5.86 -1.63 10.15
C VAL A 23 -4.65 -1.70 9.22
N GLN A 24 -4.01 -2.86 9.11
CA GLN A 24 -2.88 -3.06 8.21
C GLN A 24 -3.29 -2.96 6.74
N GLU A 25 -4.36 -3.67 6.34
CA GLU A 25 -4.89 -3.68 4.97
C GLU A 25 -5.39 -2.29 4.54
N SER A 26 -5.97 -1.51 5.46
CA SER A 26 -6.40 -0.14 5.17
C SER A 26 -5.25 0.81 4.80
N GLY A 27 -4.00 0.46 5.15
CA GLY A 27 -2.86 1.35 4.96
C GLY A 27 -2.89 2.61 5.82
N LEU A 28 -3.77 2.70 6.83
CA LEU A 28 -3.90 3.85 7.71
C LEU A 28 -2.57 4.21 8.37
N LEU A 29 -1.84 3.20 8.89
CA LEU A 29 -0.55 3.40 9.52
C LEU A 29 0.50 3.99 8.56
N ARG A 30 0.46 3.61 7.28
CA ARG A 30 1.34 4.16 6.25
C ARG A 30 0.99 5.62 5.98
N THR A 31 -0.29 5.91 5.77
CA THR A 31 -0.79 7.26 5.51
C THR A 31 -0.43 8.22 6.64
N VAL A 32 -0.66 7.81 7.90
CA VAL A 32 -0.30 8.62 9.08
C VAL A 32 1.20 8.87 9.14
N LYS A 33 2.05 7.88 8.82
CA LYS A 33 3.50 8.06 8.77
C LYS A 33 3.93 9.03 7.68
N GLU A 34 3.34 8.94 6.49
CA GLU A 34 3.63 9.80 5.34
C GLU A 34 3.23 11.26 5.61
N CYS A 35 2.09 11.48 6.26
CA CYS A 35 1.58 12.81 6.58
C CYS A 35 2.05 13.35 7.94
N ARG A 36 2.92 12.64 8.67
CA ARG A 36 3.42 13.07 9.99
C ARG A 36 4.16 14.42 9.92
N PHE A 37 4.80 14.70 8.78
CA PHE A 37 5.55 15.93 8.55
C PHE A 37 5.12 16.57 7.23
N TYR A 38 5.27 17.89 7.14
CA TYR A 38 5.08 18.58 5.88
C TYR A 38 6.17 18.17 4.88
N ILE A 39 5.74 17.75 3.69
CA ILE A 39 6.62 17.43 2.57
C ILE A 39 6.30 18.41 1.46
N LYS A 40 7.31 19.12 0.97
CA LYS A 40 7.16 20.04 -0.16
C LYS A 40 6.63 19.25 -1.37
N PRO A 41 5.57 19.74 -2.05
CA PRO A 41 5.05 19.04 -3.23
C PRO A 41 6.12 19.00 -4.33
N PRO A 42 6.18 17.90 -5.10
CA PRO A 42 7.20 17.74 -6.13
C PRO A 42 7.02 18.77 -7.25
N THR A 43 8.13 19.34 -7.69
CA THR A 43 8.21 20.23 -8.84
C THR A 43 7.79 19.54 -10.13
N ARG A 44 7.56 20.30 -11.21
CA ARG A 44 7.22 19.74 -12.53
C ARG A 44 8.31 18.82 -13.07
N LYS A 45 9.58 19.11 -12.77
CA LYS A 45 10.75 18.30 -13.18
C LYS A 45 10.76 16.97 -12.45
N GLU A 46 10.64 16.99 -11.12
CA GLU A 46 10.61 15.78 -10.28
C GLU A 46 9.44 14.86 -10.65
N ARG A 47 8.25 15.43 -10.90
CA ARG A 47 7.08 14.65 -11.38
C ARG A 47 7.37 13.97 -12.73
N ARG A 48 8.04 14.66 -13.66
CA ARG A 48 8.40 14.10 -14.97
C ARG A 48 9.42 12.96 -14.83
N GLU A 49 10.44 13.12 -13.99
CA GLU A 49 11.45 12.09 -13.74
C GLU A 49 10.86 10.86 -13.05
N ALA A 50 9.99 11.06 -12.04
CA ALA A 50 9.26 9.98 -11.39
C ALA A 50 8.38 9.21 -12.38
N ALA A 51 7.69 9.90 -13.30
CA ALA A 51 6.87 9.26 -14.32
C ALA A 51 7.71 8.43 -15.30
N LYS A 52 8.86 8.94 -15.75
CA LYS A 52 9.81 8.20 -16.60
C LYS A 52 10.31 6.94 -15.91
N ARG A 53 10.73 7.06 -14.63
CA ARG A 53 11.18 5.92 -13.82
C ARG A 53 10.09 4.88 -13.67
N LYS A 54 8.85 5.31 -13.36
CA LYS A 54 7.69 4.41 -13.25
C LYS A 54 7.41 3.66 -14.56
N ALA A 55 7.51 4.35 -15.70
CA ALA A 55 7.32 3.73 -17.01
C ALA A 55 8.41 2.68 -17.32
N MET A 56 9.68 3.00 -17.03
CA MET A 56 10.80 2.06 -17.19
C MET A 56 10.62 0.81 -16.33
N LEU A 57 10.33 0.98 -15.04
CA LEU A 57 10.10 -0.14 -14.12
C LEU A 57 8.92 -1.02 -14.55
N LYS A 58 7.84 -0.41 -15.07
CA LYS A 58 6.70 -1.16 -15.61
C LYS A 58 7.09 -2.03 -16.81
N ARG A 59 7.91 -1.50 -17.73
CA ARG A 59 8.41 -2.27 -18.88
C ARG A 59 9.25 -3.46 -18.43
N LEU A 60 10.23 -3.23 -17.55
CA LEU A 60 11.10 -4.29 -17.01
C LEU A 60 10.29 -5.38 -16.30
N LYS A 61 9.29 -4.99 -15.51
CA LYS A 61 8.41 -5.95 -14.84
C LYS A 61 7.65 -6.81 -15.85
N ASN A 62 7.05 -6.19 -16.87
CA ASN A 62 6.28 -6.92 -17.88
C ASN A 62 7.15 -7.89 -18.67
N GLU A 63 8.35 -7.45 -19.04
CA GLU A 63 9.34 -8.25 -19.74
C GLU A 63 9.78 -9.47 -18.90
N TYR A 64 10.14 -9.25 -17.64
CA TYR A 64 10.45 -10.34 -16.70
C TYR A 64 9.29 -11.34 -16.57
N THR A 65 8.07 -10.84 -16.36
CA THR A 65 6.86 -11.69 -16.27
C THR A 65 6.61 -12.47 -17.56
N TYR A 66 6.85 -11.88 -18.74
CA TYR A 66 6.71 -12.57 -20.02
C TYR A 66 7.68 -13.75 -20.13
N TYR A 67 8.95 -13.56 -19.78
CA TYR A 67 9.94 -14.63 -19.83
C TYR A 67 9.69 -15.73 -18.80
N GLN A 68 9.22 -15.40 -17.60
CA GLN A 68 8.91 -16.39 -16.55
C GLN A 68 7.73 -17.31 -16.89
N ASN A 69 6.76 -16.86 -17.70
CA ASN A 69 5.57 -17.65 -18.05
C ASN A 69 5.71 -18.43 -19.37
N ARG A 70 6.85 -18.30 -20.07
CA ARG A 70 7.10 -18.91 -21.39
C ARG A 70 8.01 -20.15 -21.34
N GLY A 71 8.48 -20.52 -20.15
CA GLY A 71 9.08 -21.82 -19.84
C GLY A 71 8.12 -22.63 -18.98
#